data_AF-A0A0N0KFQ6-F1
#
_entry.id   AF-A0A0N0KFQ6-F1
#
_cell.length_a   1.000
_cell.length_b   1.000
_cell.length_c   1.000
_cell.angle_alpha   90.00
_cell.angle_beta   90.00
_cell.angle_gamma   90.00
#
_symmetry.space_group_name_H-M   'P 1'
#
loop_
_entity.id
_entity.type
_entity.pdbx_description
1 polymer ?
#
loop_
_entity_poly.entity_id
_entity_poly.type
_entity_poly.pdbx_seq_one_letter_code
_entity_poly.pdbx_strand_id
1 'polypeptide(L)' 'MLRASTTTMQEHAMQQYRLWVRISQTQTTNTIVHADNALAAKQIGETLYGRGNVLNYTRVG' A
#
# COMPACT_ATOMS: atom_id res chain seq x y z
N MET A 1 29.37 -2.77 31.53
CA MET A 1 29.18 -3.52 30.26
C MET A 1 27.72 -3.40 29.86
N LEU A 2 27.37 -2.39 29.06
CA LEU A 2 25.98 -2.16 28.65
C LEU A 2 25.69 -3.05 27.44
N ARG A 3 24.93 -4.12 27.62
CA ARG A 3 24.48 -4.94 26.50
C ARG A 3 23.33 -4.19 25.84
N ALA A 4 23.59 -3.59 24.68
CA ALA A 4 22.54 -3.03 23.84
C ALA A 4 21.54 -4.15 23.54
N SER A 5 20.28 -3.96 23.95
CA SER A 5 19.19 -4.87 23.64
C SER A 5 18.95 -4.81 22.15
N THR A 6 19.41 -5.82 21.41
CA THR A 6 19.03 -6.05 20.02
C THR A 6 17.56 -6.43 20.01
N THR A 7 16.67 -5.45 20.09
CA THR A 7 15.28 -5.61 19.69
C THR A 7 15.32 -6.09 18.25
N THR A 8 15.01 -7.36 18.03
CA THR A 8 14.77 -7.90 16.70
C THR A 8 13.62 -7.09 16.10
N MET A 9 13.95 -6.04 15.37
CA MET A 9 13.02 -5.44 14.42
C MET A 9 12.82 -6.54 13.37
N GLN A 10 11.77 -7.34 13.53
CA GLN A 10 11.35 -8.21 12.44
C GLN A 10 11.13 -7.30 11.24
N GLU A 11 11.95 -7.46 10.20
CA GLU A 11 11.73 -6.83 8.90
C GLU A 11 10.33 -7.26 8.45
N HIS A 12 9.34 -6.38 8.65
CA HIS A 12 8.02 -6.63 8.13
C HIS A 12 8.11 -6.43 6.62
N ALA A 13 8.22 -7.53 5.89
CA ALA A 13 8.27 -7.47 4.44
C ALA A 13 6.97 -6.83 3.93
N MET A 14 7.10 -5.68 3.25
CA MET A 14 5.95 -5.00 2.66
C MET A 14 5.28 -5.91 1.63
N GLN A 15 3.95 -5.95 1.66
CA GLN A 15 3.17 -6.75 0.74
C GLN A 15 2.87 -5.94 -0.52
N GLN A 16 2.87 -6.61 -1.67
CA GLN A 16 2.49 -5.99 -2.92
C GLN A 16 0.96 -5.96 -3.05
N TYR A 17 0.41 -4.83 -3.50
CA TYR A 17 -1.02 -4.66 -3.77
C TYR A 17 -1.23 -4.08 -5.15
N ARG A 18 -2.17 -4.65 -5.89
CA ARG A 18 -2.71 -4.06 -7.11
C ARG A 18 -3.92 -3.22 -6.75
N LEU A 19 -3.86 -1.93 -7.04
CA LEU A 19 -4.97 -0.99 -6.86
C LEU A 19 -5.66 -0.78 -8.20
N TRP A 20 -6.99 -0.85 -8.21
CA TRP A 20 -7.81 -0.35 -9.31
C TRP A 20 -8.21 1.08 -8.99
N VAL A 21 -7.70 2.03 -9.76
CA VAL A 21 -7.84 3.47 -9.50
C VAL A 21 -8.54 4.19 -10.64
N ARG A 22 -9.31 5.22 -10.29
CA ARG A 22 -9.90 6.17 -11.24
C ARG A 22 -8.91 7.30 -11.48
N ILE A 23 -8.63 7.61 -12.75
CA ILE A 23 -7.75 8.72 -13.16
C ILE A 23 -8.53 9.90 -13.75
N SER A 24 -9.73 9.64 -14.26
CA SER A 24 -10.69 10.66 -14.73
C SER A 24 -12.12 10.12 -14.64
N GLN A 25 -13.12 10.91 -15.04
CA GLN A 25 -14.52 10.47 -15.01
C GLN A 25 -14.80 9.21 -15.84
N THR A 26 -14.02 8.96 -16.89
CA THR A 26 -14.25 7.87 -17.85
C THR A 26 -13.10 6.87 -17.92
N GLN A 27 -12.03 7.06 -17.15
CA GLN A 27 -10.84 6.23 -17.22
C GLN A 27 -10.43 5.69 -15.86
N THR A 28 -10.02 4.41 -15.88
CA THR A 28 -9.43 3.72 -14.73
C THR A 28 -8.14 3.03 -15.16
N THR A 29 -7.25 2.79 -14.22
CA THR A 29 -6.03 2.01 -14.44
C THR A 29 -5.73 1.10 -13.24
N ASN A 30 -4.82 0.16 -13.43
CA ASN A 30 -4.25 -0.62 -12.34
C ASN A 30 -2.86 -0.07 -12.01
N THR A 31 -2.53 0.00 -10.72
CA THR A 31 -1.17 0.34 -10.26
C THR A 31 -0.73 -0.61 -9.16
N ILE A 32 0.58 -0.75 -8.98
CA ILE A 32 1.18 -1.59 -7.96
C ILE A 32 1.75 -0.70 -6.86
N VAL A 33 1.42 -1.01 -5.61
CA VAL A 33 2.01 -0.37 -4.42
C VAL A 33 2.53 -1.43 -3.46
N HIS A 34 3.51 -1.08 -2.65
CA HIS A 34 3.99 -1.90 -1.54
C HIS A 34 3.54 -1.26 -0.23
N ALA A 35 2.89 -2.05 0.61
CA ALA A 35 2.30 -1.57 1.86
C ALA A 35 2.28 -2.67 2.92
N ASP A 36 2.25 -2.28 4.20
CA ASP A 36 2.19 -3.24 5.30
C ASP A 36 0.86 -4.01 5.35
N ASN A 37 -0.21 -3.38 4.85
CA ASN A 37 -1.52 -3.98 4.79
C ASN A 37 -2.39 -3.26 3.74
N ALA A 38 -3.57 -3.82 3.50
CA ALA A 38 -4.53 -3.32 2.53
C ALA A 38 -5.02 -1.88 2.82
N LEU A 39 -5.18 -1.52 4.09
CA LEU A 39 -5.61 -0.16 4.46
C LEU A 39 -4.51 0.86 4.11
N ALA A 40 -3.26 0.56 4.43
CA ALA A 40 -2.11 1.37 4.05
C ALA A 40 -1.98 1.47 2.52
N ALA A 41 -2.20 0.38 1.78
CA ALA A 41 -2.21 0.39 0.32
C ALA A 41 -3.27 1.34 -0.25
N LYS A 42 -4.48 1.32 0.32
CA LYS A 42 -5.55 2.26 -0.05
C LYS A 42 -5.15 3.71 0.26
N GLN A 43 -4.58 3.98 1.43
CA GLN A 43 -4.15 5.33 1.81
C GLN A 43 -3.08 5.89 0.88
N ILE A 44 -2.10 5.07 0.48
CA ILE A 44 -1.11 5.45 -0.54
C ILE A 44 -1.81 5.79 -1.85
N GLY A 45 -2.72 4.94 -2.32
CA GLY A 45 -3.50 5.20 -3.53
C GLY A 45 -4.33 6.48 -3.45
N GLU A 46 -5.02 6.73 -2.34
CA GLU A 46 -5.82 7.95 -2.16
C GLU A 46 -4.95 9.21 -2.03
N THR A 47 -3.71 9.10 -1.55
CA THR A 47 -2.74 10.20 -1.55
C THR A 47 -2.29 10.56 -2.96
N LEU A 48 -2.08 9.56 -3.81
CA LEU A 48 -1.59 9.74 -5.19
C LEU A 48 -2.70 10.15 -6.17
N TYR A 49 -3.89 9.57 -6.04
CA TYR A 49 -4.98 9.73 -7.00
C TYR A 49 -6.17 10.52 -6.45
N GLY A 50 -6.17 10.89 -5.17
CA GLY A 50 -7.27 11.58 -4.49
C GLY A 50 -8.20 10.64 -3.72
N ARG A 51 -8.79 11.15 -2.64
CA ARG A 51 -9.72 10.40 -1.78
C ARG A 51 -10.92 9.89 -2.59
N GLY A 52 -11.26 8.62 -2.43
CA GLY A 52 -12.36 7.99 -3.16
C GLY A 52 -12.04 7.55 -4.60
N ASN A 53 -10.81 7.77 -5.09
CA ASN A 53 -10.39 7.29 -6.41
C ASN A 53 -9.75 5.90 -6.39
N VAL A 54 -9.56 5.28 -5.23
CA VAL A 54 -9.24 3.85 -5.12
C VAL A 54 -10.54 3.05 -5.08
N LEU A 55 -10.85 2.35 -6.17
CA LEU A 55 -12.10 1.60 -6.35
C LEU A 55 -12.01 0.20 -5.75
N ASN A 56 -10.84 -0.43 -5.81
CA ASN A 56 -10.56 -1.71 -5.20
C ASN A 56 -9.05 -1.89 -4.96
N TYR A 57 -8.69 -2.81 -4.07
CA TYR A 57 -7.33 -3.27 -3.85
C TYR A 57 -7.29 -4.79 -3.76
N THR A 58 -6.24 -5.41 -4.30
CA THR A 58 -6.04 -6.86 -4.24
C THR A 58 -4.59 -7.13 -3.87
N ARG A 59 -4.37 -7.93 -2.82
CA ARG A 59 -3.02 -8.38 -2.48
C ARG A 59 -2.48 -9.21 -3.65
N VAL A 60 -1.28 -8.88 -4.09
CA VAL A 60 -0.53 -9.67 -5.06
C VAL A 60 0.41 -10.54 -4.21
N GLY A 61 0.29 -11.85 -4.41
CA GLY A 61 1.03 -12.87 -3.66
C GLY A 61 2.52 -12.82 -3.95
#